data_AF-A0A6A4S452-F1
#
_entry.id   AF-A0A6A4S452-F1
#
_cell.length_a   1.000
_cell.length_b   1.000
_cell.length_c   1.000
_cell.angle_alpha   90.00
_cell.angle_beta   90.00
_cell.angle_gamma   90.00
#
_symmetry.space_group_name_H-M   'P 1'
#
loop_
_entity.id
_entity.type
_entity.pdbx_description
1 polymer ?
#
loop_
_entity_poly.entity_id
_entity_poly.type
_entity_poly.pdbx_seq_one_letter_code
_entity_poly.pdbx_strand_id
1 'polypeptide(L)'
;MERKMKKILKKEEKKRLKTEGETQKKTEASGPTAPQQALDYLTCWAEKRTEWKFQKTRQTWLLQNMFDSEKIPDENFTVLLQYLDGLRGLARDTSVQKALVLVEESGKAPEDVAVQQRAHRAREVIQLLS
;
A
#
# COMPACT_ATOMS: atom_id res chain seq x y z
N MET A 1 27.84 -4.29 11.54
CA MET A 1 26.65 -3.86 10.76
C MET A 1 26.59 -4.43 9.33
N GLU A 2 27.58 -5.22 8.89
CA GLU A 2 27.71 -5.72 7.50
C GLU A 2 26.77 -6.89 7.10
N ARG A 3 26.07 -7.50 8.06
CA ARG A 3 25.19 -8.66 7.80
C ARG A 3 23.84 -8.28 7.16
N LYS A 4 23.41 -7.02 7.26
CA LYS A 4 22.14 -6.54 6.70
C LYS A 4 22.26 -6.20 5.21
N MET A 5 23.35 -5.57 4.76
CA MET A 5 23.58 -5.24 3.34
C MET A 5 23.68 -6.50 2.45
N LYS A 6 24.38 -7.55 2.91
CA LYS A 6 24.52 -8.80 2.14
C LYS A 6 23.19 -9.54 1.92
N LYS A 7 22.19 -9.35 2.77
CA LYS A 7 20.83 -9.94 2.60
C LYS A 7 19.97 -9.15 1.61
N ILE A 8 20.20 -7.85 1.45
CA ILE A 8 19.46 -6.99 0.52
C ILE A 8 19.89 -7.30 -0.92
N LEU A 9 21.20 -7.37 -1.17
CA LEU A 9 21.77 -7.69 -2.48
C LEU A 9 21.40 -9.11 -2.96
N LYS A 10 21.44 -10.10 -2.05
CA LYS A 10 21.07 -11.49 -2.37
C LYS A 10 19.57 -11.67 -2.66
N LYS A 11 18.74 -10.70 -2.24
CA LYS A 11 17.30 -10.65 -2.54
C LYS A 11 17.01 -9.97 -3.88
N GLU A 12 17.90 -9.11 -4.37
CA GLU A 12 17.82 -8.51 -5.71
C GLU A 12 18.21 -9.50 -6.80
N GLU A 13 19.23 -10.31 -6.58
CA GLU A 13 19.66 -11.31 -7.57
C GLU A 13 18.58 -12.40 -7.78
N LYS A 14 17.94 -12.85 -6.69
CA LYS A 14 16.83 -13.81 -6.75
C LYS A 14 15.53 -13.23 -7.34
N LYS A 15 15.44 -11.89 -7.44
CA LYS A 15 14.33 -11.18 -8.11
C LYS A 15 14.45 -11.22 -9.63
N ARG A 16 15.66 -11.37 -10.19
CA ARG A 16 15.87 -11.44 -11.65
C ARG A 16 15.58 -12.81 -12.26
N LEU A 17 15.61 -13.87 -11.44
CA LEU A 17 15.37 -15.24 -11.91
C LEU A 17 13.88 -15.64 -11.89
N LYS A 18 13.02 -14.89 -11.19
CA LYS A 18 11.60 -15.25 -11.02
C LYS A 18 10.64 -14.46 -11.92
N THR A 19 11.19 -13.62 -12.80
CA THR A 19 10.47 -12.93 -13.88
C THR A 19 10.14 -13.84 -15.07
N GLU A 20 10.59 -15.10 -15.07
CA GLU A 20 10.45 -16.00 -16.23
C GLU A 20 9.40 -17.12 -16.04
N GLY A 21 8.84 -17.30 -14.84
CA GLY A 21 7.91 -18.38 -14.56
C GLY A 21 6.70 -17.91 -13.79
N GLU A 22 5.64 -17.52 -14.50
CA GLU A 22 4.25 -17.98 -14.26
C GLU A 22 3.32 -17.24 -15.23
N THR A 23 3.43 -17.67 -16.48
CA THR A 23 2.38 -17.64 -17.48
C THR A 23 1.36 -18.73 -17.14
N GLN A 24 0.10 -18.37 -16.92
CA GLN A 24 -1.12 -19.14 -17.31
C GLN A 24 -2.38 -18.32 -16.96
N LYS A 25 -2.92 -17.50 -17.88
CA LYS A 25 -4.03 -17.75 -18.85
C LYS A 25 -5.38 -18.01 -18.12
N LYS A 26 -6.48 -17.24 -18.23
CA LYS A 26 -7.26 -16.62 -19.33
C LYS A 26 -8.13 -15.49 -18.67
N THR A 27 -8.52 -14.38 -19.28
CA THR A 27 -9.43 -14.20 -20.43
C THR A 27 -9.35 -12.74 -20.88
N GLU A 28 -9.50 -12.51 -22.18
CA GLU A 28 -9.41 -11.21 -22.84
C GLU A 28 -10.61 -10.31 -22.51
N ALA A 29 -10.38 -9.32 -21.65
CA ALA A 29 -11.02 -8.00 -21.63
C ALA A 29 -10.33 -7.23 -20.50
N SER A 30 -9.42 -6.30 -20.84
CA SER A 30 -8.78 -5.34 -19.93
C SER A 30 -8.66 -5.83 -18.48
N GLY A 31 -7.64 -6.65 -18.18
CA GLY A 31 -7.46 -7.24 -16.86
C GLY A 31 -7.58 -6.21 -15.74
N PRO A 32 -8.04 -6.62 -14.53
CA PRO A 32 -8.34 -5.69 -13.45
C PRO A 32 -7.12 -4.81 -13.19
N THR A 33 -7.37 -3.50 -13.24
CA THR A 33 -6.34 -2.48 -13.08
C THR A 33 -5.67 -2.62 -11.71
N ALA A 34 -4.42 -2.16 -11.58
CA ALA A 34 -3.69 -2.19 -10.31
C ALA A 34 -4.52 -1.75 -9.08
N PRO A 35 -5.34 -0.66 -9.14
CA PRO A 35 -6.27 -0.32 -8.06
C PRO A 35 -7.28 -1.42 -7.76
N GLN A 36 -8.00 -1.93 -8.77
CA GLN A 36 -9.01 -2.97 -8.56
C GLN A 36 -8.44 -4.21 -7.87
N GLN A 37 -7.24 -4.64 -8.26
CA GLN A 37 -6.59 -5.80 -7.64
C GLN A 37 -6.10 -5.53 -6.21
N ALA A 38 -5.81 -4.27 -5.88
CA ALA A 38 -5.44 -3.87 -4.53
C ALA A 38 -6.66 -3.72 -3.62
N LEU A 39 -7.79 -3.25 -4.16
CA LEU A 39 -9.07 -3.22 -3.46
C LEU A 39 -9.59 -4.64 -3.20
N ASP A 40 -9.53 -5.53 -4.20
CA ASP A 40 -9.88 -6.96 -4.04
C ASP A 40 -9.01 -7.64 -2.97
N TYR A 41 -7.71 -7.31 -2.93
CA TYR A 41 -6.81 -7.77 -1.87
C TYR A 41 -7.24 -7.33 -0.46
N LEU A 42 -7.73 -6.10 -0.31
CA LEU A 42 -8.28 -5.60 0.97
C LEU A 42 -9.60 -6.28 1.33
N THR A 43 -10.50 -6.42 0.36
CA THR A 43 -11.79 -7.09 0.55
C THR A 43 -11.58 -8.56 0.94
N CYS A 44 -10.67 -9.27 0.25
CA CYS A 44 -10.28 -10.63 0.59
C CYS A 44 -9.64 -10.73 1.99
N TRP A 45 -8.87 -9.73 2.41
CA TRP A 45 -8.38 -9.66 3.80
C TRP A 45 -9.52 -9.46 4.80
N ALA A 46 -10.54 -8.66 4.49
CA ALA A 46 -11.65 -8.39 5.41
C ALA A 46 -12.62 -9.57 5.52
N GLU A 47 -13.04 -10.13 4.38
CA GLU A 47 -14.09 -11.15 4.30
C GLU A 47 -13.56 -12.59 4.30
N LYS A 48 -12.43 -12.83 3.63
CA LYS A 48 -11.87 -14.17 3.35
C LYS A 48 -10.50 -14.37 3.97
N ARG A 49 -10.40 -14.16 5.28
CA ARG A 49 -9.13 -14.29 6.03
C ARG A 49 -8.41 -15.62 5.85
N THR A 50 -9.12 -16.70 5.62
CA THR A 50 -8.58 -18.05 5.41
C THR A 50 -7.92 -18.24 4.05
N GLU A 51 -8.45 -17.59 3.01
CA GLU A 51 -7.92 -17.63 1.64
C GLU A 51 -6.91 -16.51 1.37
N TRP A 52 -6.90 -15.50 2.25
CA TRP A 52 -6.02 -14.35 2.12
C TRP A 52 -4.54 -14.76 2.17
N LYS A 53 -3.81 -14.37 1.13
CA LYS A 53 -2.37 -14.56 1.02
C LYS A 53 -1.68 -13.22 0.94
N PHE A 54 -0.58 -13.07 1.67
CA PHE A 54 0.18 -11.84 1.65
C PHE A 54 0.76 -11.54 0.25
N GLN A 55 0.25 -10.49 -0.40
CA GLN A 55 0.72 -10.05 -1.72
C GLN A 55 1.45 -8.71 -1.58
N LYS A 56 2.78 -8.77 -1.48
CA LYS A 56 3.62 -7.58 -1.28
C LYS A 56 3.38 -6.49 -2.31
N THR A 57 3.17 -6.84 -3.59
CA THR A 57 2.92 -5.87 -4.65
C THR A 57 1.64 -5.07 -4.41
N ARG A 58 0.57 -5.74 -3.94
CA ARG A 58 -0.71 -5.09 -3.60
C ARG A 58 -0.57 -4.20 -2.39
N GLN A 59 0.05 -4.71 -1.31
CA GLN A 59 0.35 -3.90 -0.13
C GLN A 59 1.18 -2.66 -0.51
N THR A 60 2.21 -2.82 -1.34
CA THR A 60 3.06 -1.70 -1.76
C THR A 60 2.28 -0.67 -2.56
N TRP A 61 1.38 -1.10 -3.43
CA TRP A 61 0.49 -0.21 -4.18
C TRP A 61 -0.47 0.53 -3.24
N LEU A 62 -1.07 -0.17 -2.27
CA LEU A 62 -1.94 0.42 -1.26
C LEU A 62 -1.20 1.50 -0.47
N LEU A 63 -0.04 1.18 0.11
CA LEU A 63 0.75 2.14 0.88
C LEU A 63 1.22 3.37 0.07
N GLN A 64 1.26 3.28 -1.26
CA GLN A 64 1.58 4.41 -2.13
C GLN A 64 0.35 5.26 -2.49
N ASN A 65 -0.82 4.63 -2.61
CA ASN A 65 -2.04 5.28 -3.09
C ASN A 65 -3.09 5.49 -1.98
N MET A 66 -2.80 5.14 -0.73
CA MET A 66 -3.78 5.18 0.36
C MET A 66 -4.30 6.56 0.72
N PHE A 67 -3.50 7.57 0.45
CA PHE A 67 -3.89 8.96 0.69
C PHE A 67 -4.80 9.50 -0.42
N ASP A 68 -4.89 8.82 -1.56
CA ASP A 68 -5.64 9.27 -2.71
C ASP A 68 -7.09 8.75 -2.67
N SER A 69 -8.05 9.67 -2.55
CA SER A 69 -9.49 9.40 -2.50
C SER A 69 -10.07 8.89 -3.81
N GLU A 70 -9.46 9.25 -4.95
CA GLU A 70 -9.89 8.74 -6.26
C GLU A 70 -9.45 7.28 -6.46
N LYS A 71 -8.27 6.93 -5.92
CA LYS A 71 -7.73 5.55 -6.02
C LYS A 71 -8.32 4.61 -4.99
N ILE A 72 -8.55 5.10 -3.76
CA ILE A 72 -9.11 4.32 -2.67
C ILE A 72 -10.37 5.04 -2.15
N PRO A 73 -11.57 4.53 -2.50
CA PRO A 73 -12.81 5.03 -1.95
C PRO A 73 -12.82 4.95 -0.42
N ASP A 74 -13.62 5.80 0.23
CA ASP A 74 -13.65 5.91 1.68
C ASP A 74 -14.06 4.61 2.40
N GLU A 75 -14.96 3.84 1.76
CA GLU A 75 -15.37 2.50 2.22
C GLU A 75 -14.15 1.56 2.32
N ASN A 76 -13.31 1.53 1.29
CA ASN A 76 -12.10 0.72 1.27
C ASN A 76 -11.00 1.31 2.15
N PHE A 77 -10.97 2.63 2.33
CA PHE A 77 -10.03 3.30 3.22
C PHE A 77 -10.25 2.87 4.67
N THR A 78 -11.51 2.76 5.11
CA THR A 78 -11.85 2.26 6.45
C THR A 78 -11.34 0.82 6.68
N VAL A 79 -11.47 -0.04 5.67
CA VAL A 79 -10.91 -1.41 5.71
C VAL A 79 -9.38 -1.39 5.72
N LEU A 80 -8.77 -0.49 4.93
CA LEU A 80 -7.34 -0.31 4.88
C LEU A 80 -6.77 0.16 6.22
N LEU A 81 -7.44 1.07 6.93
CA LEU A 81 -7.02 1.51 8.26
C LEU A 81 -6.96 0.30 9.22
N GLN A 82 -7.99 -0.54 9.25
CA GLN A 82 -7.96 -1.77 10.04
C GLN A 82 -6.82 -2.72 9.61
N TYR A 83 -6.50 -2.75 8.32
CA TYR A 83 -5.34 -3.50 7.82
C TYR A 83 -4.01 -2.92 8.31
N LEU A 84 -3.88 -1.59 8.35
CA LEU A 84 -2.70 -0.87 8.85
C LEU A 84 -2.49 -1.06 10.35
N ASP A 85 -3.57 -1.17 11.14
CA ASP A 85 -3.50 -1.47 12.57
C ASP A 85 -2.76 -2.79 12.85
N GLY A 86 -3.00 -3.80 12.00
CA GLY A 86 -2.29 -5.08 12.07
C GLY A 86 -0.83 -5.05 11.59
N LEU A 87 -0.36 -3.95 10.99
CA LEU A 87 1.01 -3.84 10.51
C LEU A 87 1.98 -3.59 11.67
N ARG A 88 3.07 -4.36 11.69
CA ARG A 88 4.13 -4.21 12.68
C ARG A 88 5.49 -4.00 12.04
N GLY A 89 6.33 -3.24 12.74
CA GLY A 89 7.70 -2.92 12.32
C GLY A 89 7.74 -1.97 11.12
N LEU A 90 8.73 -2.15 10.25
CA LEU A 90 9.14 -1.17 9.24
C LEU A 90 8.01 -0.66 8.32
N ALA A 91 7.00 -1.48 8.03
CA ALA A 91 5.87 -1.05 7.21
C ALA A 91 5.03 0.04 7.90
N ARG A 92 4.82 -0.06 9.22
CA ARG A 92 4.17 0.96 10.03
C ARG A 92 4.99 2.24 10.06
N ASP A 93 6.27 2.15 10.42
CA ASP A 93 7.18 3.31 10.47
C ASP A 93 7.22 4.05 9.13
N THR A 94 7.37 3.31 8.02
CA THR A 94 7.42 3.90 6.68
C THR A 94 6.09 4.60 6.32
N SER A 95 4.96 4.03 6.73
CA SER A 95 3.64 4.60 6.48
C SER A 95 3.43 5.91 7.24
N VAL A 96 3.83 5.96 8.52
CA VAL A 96 3.79 7.17 9.34
C VAL A 96 4.73 8.24 8.77
N GLN A 97 5.96 7.89 8.43
CA GLN A 97 6.91 8.85 7.84
C GLN A 97 6.39 9.46 6.54
N LYS A 98 5.81 8.64 5.65
CA LYS A 98 5.18 9.14 4.42
C LYS A 98 3.99 10.04 4.70
N ALA A 99 3.15 9.68 5.66
CA ALA A 99 2.01 10.49 6.06
C ALA A 99 2.46 11.85 6.60
N LEU A 100 3.50 11.90 7.44
CA LEU A 100 4.07 13.14 7.96
C LEU A 100 4.58 14.06 6.85
N VAL A 101 5.34 13.50 5.90
CA VAL A 101 5.82 14.25 4.73
C VAL A 101 4.63 14.83 3.96
N LEU A 102 3.59 14.05 3.71
CA LEU A 102 2.42 14.51 2.96
C LEU A 102 1.66 15.65 3.68
N VAL A 103 1.54 15.57 5.01
CA VAL A 103 0.96 16.64 5.82
C VAL A 103 1.83 17.91 5.76
N GLU A 104 3.16 17.77 5.81
CA GLU A 104 4.06 18.91 5.66
C GLU A 104 3.97 19.55 4.26
N GLU A 105 3.93 18.74 3.20
CA GLU A 105 3.80 19.23 1.83
C GLU A 105 2.47 19.95 1.60
N SER A 106 1.40 19.52 2.28
CA SER A 106 0.11 20.22 2.22
C SER A 106 0.15 21.64 2.76
N GLY A 107 1.09 21.97 3.66
CA GLY A 107 1.32 23.33 4.11
C GLY A 107 1.93 24.24 3.03
N LYS A 108 2.60 23.65 2.03
CA LYS A 108 3.20 24.39 0.90
C LYS A 108 2.22 24.61 -0.25
N ALA A 109 1.18 23.78 -0.35
CA ALA A 109 0.12 23.88 -1.35
C ALA A 109 -1.27 23.91 -0.68
N PRO A 110 -1.61 24.99 0.07
CA PRO A 110 -2.88 25.09 0.78
C PRO A 110 -4.09 25.22 -0.14
N GLU A 111 -3.90 25.70 -1.37
CA GLU A 111 -4.97 25.94 -2.35
C GLU A 111 -5.38 24.68 -3.13
N ASP A 112 -4.55 23.63 -3.11
CA ASP A 112 -4.82 22.38 -3.83
C ASP A 112 -5.70 21.46 -2.97
N VAL A 113 -6.98 21.36 -3.36
CA VAL A 113 -7.99 20.54 -2.67
C VAL A 113 -7.59 19.08 -2.61
N ALA A 114 -6.96 18.53 -3.66
CA ALA A 114 -6.54 17.13 -3.69
C ALA A 114 -5.37 16.89 -2.71
N VAL A 115 -4.44 17.84 -2.61
CA VAL A 115 -3.35 17.80 -1.62
C VAL A 115 -3.91 17.89 -0.20
N GLN A 116 -4.88 18.77 0.05
CA GLN A 116 -5.53 18.88 1.37
C GLN A 116 -6.29 17.60 1.75
N GLN A 117 -7.01 16.99 0.80
CA GLN A 117 -7.70 15.70 1.03
C GLN A 117 -6.71 14.58 1.35
N ARG A 118 -5.61 14.51 0.60
CA ARG A 118 -4.52 13.56 0.86
C ARG A 118 -3.92 13.76 2.24
N ALA A 119 -3.70 15.02 2.64
CA ALA A 119 -3.19 15.37 3.96
C ALA A 119 -4.17 15.00 5.08
N HIS A 120 -5.48 15.17 4.87
CA HIS A 120 -6.50 14.74 5.82
C HIS A 120 -6.40 13.24 6.09
N ARG A 121 -6.33 12.41 5.03
CA ARG A 121 -6.12 10.97 5.17
C ARG A 121 -4.78 10.60 5.80
N ALA A 122 -3.74 11.37 5.52
CA ALA A 122 -2.45 11.16 6.17
C ALA A 122 -2.52 11.39 7.70
N ARG A 123 -3.28 12.39 8.16
CA ARG A 123 -3.52 12.64 9.59
C ARG A 123 -4.23 11.46 10.25
N GLU A 124 -5.25 10.90 9.59
CA GLU A 124 -5.96 9.70 10.07
C GLU A 124 -5.00 8.52 10.25
N VAL A 125 -4.12 8.28 9.28
CA VAL A 125 -3.11 7.22 9.37
C VAL A 125 -2.11 7.48 10.51
N ILE A 126 -1.67 8.72 10.70
CA ILE A 126 -0.78 9.08 11.81
C ILE A 126 -1.49 8.83 13.14
N GLN A 127 -2.75 9.25 13.28
CA GLN A 127 -3.52 9.07 14.51
C GLN A 127 -3.75 7.60 14.85
N LEU A 128 -4.03 6.76 13.85
CA LEU A 128 -4.15 5.32 14.04
C LEU A 128 -2.83 4.66 14.44
N LEU A 129 -1.73 5.10 13.82
CA LEU A 129 -0.40 4.52 13.99
C LEU A 129 0.48 5.27 15.01
N SER A 130 -0.10 6.17 15.80
CA SER A 130 0.55 6.81 16.95
C SER A 130 0.54 5.93 18.19
#